data_AF-A0A2V8LL64-F1
#
_entry.id   AF-A0A2V8LL64-F1
#
_cell.length_a   1.000
_cell.length_b   1.000
_cell.length_c   1.000
_cell.angle_alpha   90.00
_cell.angle_beta   90.00
_cell.angle_gamma   90.00
#
_symmetry.space_group_name_H-M   'P 1'
#
loop_
_entity.id
_entity.type
_entity.pdbx_description
1 polymer ?
#
loop_
_entity_poly.entity_id
_entity_poly.type
_entity_poly.pdbx_seq_one_letter_code
_entity_poly.pdbx_strand_id
1 'polypeptide(L)'
;MRELFYRPDASRQDDIGQPGEFPYTRGIQPTMYRGRLWTMRQYAGFGSAAETNRRFKYLLENGQTGLSVAFDLPTQMGMDSDHPLAQGEVGKVGVAISTLHDMEEVFAGIPLDRVSTSMTINATAAILLAMYIAVGRRQGVSPRLINGTIQNDILKEYVARGLYIYPPRFSLRLITDIFAYCQQEVPNWNTISISGYHIREAGSTAVQELAFTFANAITYVQAALDRGLDIDSFAPRLSFFFDTHNDFLGEIAKFRAARRIWAKIARDRFGAKNPRSLMLRFHAQTAGSSLTAQQPDNNVVRVAIQALAAILGGAQSLHTNSKDEALAIPTADAARLALRTQQ
;
A
#
# COMPACT_ATOMS: atom_id res chain seq x y z
N MET A 1 -27.50 -9.47 -8.79
CA MET A 1 -27.51 -8.37 -9.78
C MET A 1 -28.85 -8.38 -10.51
N ARG A 2 -29.33 -7.24 -11.02
CA ARG A 2 -30.49 -7.21 -11.95
C ARG A 2 -30.00 -7.54 -13.36
N GLU A 3 -30.82 -8.21 -14.17
CA GLU A 3 -30.48 -8.60 -15.55
C GLU A 3 -30.21 -7.38 -16.46
N LEU A 4 -30.90 -6.27 -16.23
CA LEU A 4 -30.71 -5.01 -16.95
C LEU A 4 -30.72 -3.84 -15.96
N PHE A 5 -29.78 -2.91 -16.14
CA PHE A 5 -29.68 -1.67 -15.35
C PHE A 5 -29.95 -0.48 -16.27
N TYR A 6 -31.23 -0.13 -16.44
CA TYR A 6 -31.66 1.11 -17.11
C TYR A 6 -32.42 1.96 -16.09
N ARG A 7 -31.93 3.18 -15.86
CA ARG A 7 -32.59 4.18 -14.99
C ARG A 7 -32.47 5.57 -15.62
N PRO A 8 -33.43 5.99 -16.45
CA PRO A 8 -33.41 7.30 -17.09
C PRO A 8 -33.48 8.44 -16.07
N ASP A 9 -34.07 8.21 -14.89
CA ASP A 9 -34.29 9.22 -13.85
C ASP A 9 -33.29 9.16 -12.66
N ALA A 10 -32.11 8.54 -12.82
CA ALA A 10 -31.12 8.48 -11.75
C ALA A 10 -30.35 9.81 -11.57
N SER A 11 -31.05 10.87 -11.19
CA SER A 11 -30.56 12.24 -10.96
C SER A 11 -29.77 12.42 -9.65
N ARG A 12 -28.91 11.47 -9.26
CA ARG A 12 -27.91 11.72 -8.18
C ARG A 12 -26.61 12.27 -8.76
N GLN A 13 -26.69 13.32 -9.59
CA GLN A 13 -25.51 13.96 -10.20
C GLN A 13 -24.56 14.54 -9.15
N ASP A 14 -25.10 15.08 -8.05
CA ASP A 14 -24.34 15.79 -7.00
C ASP A 14 -23.27 14.93 -6.34
N ASP A 15 -23.53 13.64 -6.17
CA ASP A 15 -22.61 12.69 -5.50
C ASP A 15 -21.61 12.03 -6.48
N ILE A 16 -21.70 12.33 -7.78
CA ILE A 16 -20.79 11.84 -8.83
C ILE A 16 -19.72 12.90 -9.14
N GLY A 17 -20.14 14.14 -9.44
CA GLY A 17 -19.23 15.28 -9.68
C GLY A 17 -18.24 15.11 -10.85
N GLN A 18 -17.19 15.92 -10.86
CA GLN A 18 -16.04 15.84 -11.79
C GLN A 18 -14.80 15.24 -11.10
N PRO A 19 -13.85 14.66 -11.86
CA PRO A 19 -12.57 14.22 -11.28
C PRO A 19 -11.80 15.42 -10.70
N GLY A 20 -11.14 15.22 -9.56
CA GLY A 20 -10.42 16.29 -8.85
C GLY A 20 -11.28 17.19 -7.97
N GLU A 21 -12.60 17.00 -7.96
CA GLU A 21 -13.54 17.75 -7.13
C GLU A 21 -14.18 16.86 -6.07
N PHE A 22 -14.57 17.44 -4.94
CA PHE A 22 -15.32 16.72 -3.90
C PHE A 22 -16.64 16.15 -4.49
N PRO A 23 -17.03 14.89 -4.19
CA PRO A 23 -16.43 13.94 -3.25
C PRO A 23 -15.45 12.93 -3.90
N TYR A 24 -14.80 13.31 -4.99
CA TYR A 24 -13.74 12.58 -5.70
C TYR A 24 -14.16 11.22 -6.27
N THR A 25 -15.47 10.99 -6.45
CA THR A 25 -16.02 9.71 -6.97
C THR A 25 -15.37 9.32 -8.30
N ARG A 26 -15.14 10.28 -9.20
CA ARG A 26 -14.54 10.05 -10.54
C ARG A 26 -13.01 10.02 -10.57
N GLY A 27 -12.34 10.29 -9.45
CA GLY A 27 -10.89 10.36 -9.34
C GLY A 27 -10.43 11.58 -8.54
N ILE A 28 -9.24 11.50 -7.95
CA ILE A 28 -8.68 12.54 -7.07
C ILE A 28 -7.91 13.64 -7.82
N GLN A 29 -7.62 13.45 -9.11
CA GLN A 29 -6.93 14.43 -9.96
C GLN A 29 -7.80 14.77 -11.17
N PRO A 30 -7.85 16.03 -11.64
CA PRO A 30 -8.66 16.40 -12.79
C PRO A 30 -8.32 15.64 -14.07
N THR A 31 -7.04 15.36 -14.29
CA THR A 31 -6.54 14.71 -15.52
C THR A 31 -6.26 13.22 -15.36
N MET A 32 -6.20 12.71 -14.12
CA MET A 32 -5.82 11.31 -13.81
C MET A 32 -4.69 10.82 -14.72
N TYR A 33 -4.91 9.70 -15.42
CA TYR A 33 -3.92 9.02 -16.25
C TYR A 33 -3.60 9.72 -17.57
N ARG A 34 -4.39 10.72 -17.99
CA ARG A 34 -4.02 11.59 -19.11
C ARG A 34 -2.86 12.52 -18.74
N GLY A 35 -2.70 12.83 -17.45
CA GLY A 35 -1.58 13.62 -16.94
C GLY A 35 -0.43 12.73 -16.47
N ARG A 36 -0.71 11.75 -15.62
CA ARG A 36 0.31 10.82 -15.10
C ARG A 36 -0.30 9.44 -14.85
N LEU A 37 0.34 8.40 -15.39
CA LEU A 37 -0.04 7.02 -15.13
C LEU A 37 0.08 6.67 -13.64
N TRP A 38 -0.56 5.57 -13.24
CA TRP A 38 -0.33 5.00 -11.90
C TRP A 38 1.12 4.54 -11.77
N THR A 39 1.60 4.44 -10.53
CA THR A 39 2.92 3.85 -10.26
C THR A 39 2.82 2.34 -10.40
N MET A 40 3.48 1.80 -11.42
CA MET A 40 3.74 0.37 -11.55
C MET A 40 4.72 -0.04 -10.47
N ARG A 41 4.25 -0.77 -9.46
CA ARG A 41 4.98 -1.03 -8.22
C ARG A 41 4.90 -2.51 -7.86
N GLN A 42 5.82 -3.31 -8.40
CA GLN A 42 5.91 -4.72 -8.01
C GLN A 42 6.50 -4.84 -6.62
N TYR A 43 5.90 -5.75 -5.86
CA TYR A 43 6.32 -6.17 -4.54
C TYR A 43 7.44 -7.17 -4.74
N ALA A 44 8.61 -6.85 -4.20
CA ALA A 44 9.79 -7.67 -4.35
C ALA A 44 10.68 -7.57 -3.10
N GLY A 45 11.51 -8.58 -2.94
CA GLY A 45 12.35 -8.78 -1.77
C GLY A 45 12.21 -10.21 -1.33
N PHE A 46 13.28 -10.98 -1.43
CA PHE A 46 13.41 -12.32 -0.86
C PHE A 46 14.90 -12.68 -0.85
N GLY A 47 15.28 -13.54 0.07
CA GLY A 47 16.68 -13.90 0.31
C GLY A 47 17.46 -12.75 0.95
N SER A 48 18.72 -12.62 0.53
CA SER A 48 19.65 -11.62 1.06
C SER A 48 19.36 -10.20 0.57
N ALA A 49 19.95 -9.22 1.27
CA ALA A 49 19.93 -7.82 0.85
C ALA A 49 20.54 -7.62 -0.56
N ALA A 50 21.65 -8.29 -0.88
CA ALA A 50 22.27 -8.29 -2.20
C ALA A 50 21.34 -8.80 -3.31
N GLU A 51 20.65 -9.91 -3.07
CA GLU A 51 19.71 -10.51 -4.04
C GLU A 51 18.52 -9.59 -4.29
N THR A 52 17.99 -9.00 -3.21
CA THR A 52 16.91 -8.03 -3.28
C THR A 52 17.33 -6.77 -4.05
N ASN A 53 18.53 -6.24 -3.81
CA ASN A 53 19.08 -5.10 -4.57
C ASN A 53 19.17 -5.41 -6.07
N ARG A 54 19.72 -6.57 -6.45
CA ARG A 54 19.79 -7.01 -7.86
C ARG A 54 18.40 -7.07 -8.49
N ARG A 55 17.41 -7.59 -7.75
CA ARG A 55 16.02 -7.65 -8.22
C ARG A 55 15.40 -6.27 -8.40
N PHE A 56 15.63 -5.33 -7.48
CA PHE A 56 15.15 -3.96 -7.63
C PHE A 56 15.73 -3.27 -8.87
N LYS A 57 17.04 -3.38 -9.09
CA LYS A 57 17.67 -2.83 -10.31
C LYS A 57 17.09 -3.45 -11.58
N TYR A 58 16.95 -4.77 -11.62
CA TYR A 58 16.32 -5.47 -12.74
C TYR A 58 14.89 -4.96 -13.04
N LEU A 59 14.06 -4.77 -12.02
CA LEU A 59 12.68 -4.30 -12.19
C LEU A 59 12.65 -2.84 -12.66
N LEU A 60 13.50 -1.97 -12.09
CA LEU A 60 13.65 -0.58 -12.53
C LEU A 60 14.07 -0.49 -14.00
N GLU A 61 15.05 -1.28 -14.42
CA GLU A 61 15.50 -1.40 -15.82
C GLU A 61 14.39 -1.89 -16.75
N ASN A 62 13.41 -2.66 -16.25
CA ASN A 62 12.29 -3.18 -17.02
C ASN A 62 11.02 -2.29 -17.00
N GLY A 63 11.12 -1.09 -16.43
CA GLY A 63 10.07 -0.07 -16.47
C GLY A 63 9.22 0.04 -15.19
N GLN A 64 9.64 -0.58 -14.08
CA GLN A 64 9.05 -0.31 -12.78
C GLN A 64 9.31 1.15 -12.38
N THR A 65 8.28 1.83 -11.85
CA THR A 65 8.36 3.27 -11.55
C THR A 65 8.38 3.58 -10.04
N GLY A 66 8.32 2.56 -9.19
CA GLY A 66 8.52 2.67 -7.75
C GLY A 66 8.84 1.32 -7.11
N LEU A 67 9.61 1.30 -6.02
CA LEU A 67 10.00 0.08 -5.31
C LEU A 67 8.97 -0.33 -4.27
N SER A 68 8.78 -1.62 -4.04
CA SER A 68 8.00 -2.11 -2.89
C SER A 68 8.73 -3.26 -2.24
N VAL A 69 9.14 -3.06 -0.99
CA VAL A 69 10.02 -3.96 -0.24
C VAL A 69 9.18 -4.94 0.57
N ALA A 70 9.39 -6.23 0.33
CA ALA A 70 8.92 -7.33 1.15
C ALA A 70 9.98 -7.72 2.17
N PHE A 71 9.62 -7.82 3.45
CA PHE A 71 10.51 -8.21 4.54
C PHE A 71 10.15 -9.61 5.03
N ASP A 72 11.14 -10.38 5.49
CA ASP A 72 10.90 -11.71 6.04
C ASP A 72 10.12 -11.67 7.37
N LEU A 73 9.68 -12.83 7.86
CA LEU A 73 8.91 -12.90 9.11
C LEU A 73 9.71 -12.43 10.33
N PRO A 74 11.00 -12.80 10.52
CA PRO A 74 11.81 -12.28 11.62
C PRO A 74 11.86 -10.75 11.67
N THR A 75 12.16 -10.09 10.56
CA THR A 75 12.21 -8.62 10.46
C THR A 75 10.85 -7.99 10.79
N GLN A 76 9.76 -8.60 10.32
CA GLN A 76 8.40 -8.12 10.60
C GLN A 76 8.01 -8.28 12.07
N MET A 77 8.52 -9.31 12.73
CA MET A 77 8.27 -9.64 14.14
C MET A 77 9.30 -9.04 15.10
N GLY A 78 10.22 -8.20 14.62
CA GLY A 78 11.22 -7.52 15.45
C GLY A 78 12.27 -8.45 16.03
N MET A 79 12.62 -9.50 15.29
CA MET A 79 13.67 -10.45 15.64
C MET A 79 14.85 -10.30 14.69
N ASP A 80 16.06 -10.38 15.24
CA ASP A 80 17.26 -10.54 14.45
C ASP A 80 17.35 -11.94 13.83
N SER A 81 18.15 -12.07 12.78
CA SER A 81 18.27 -13.31 11.99
C SER A 81 18.84 -14.49 12.79
N ASP A 82 19.55 -14.22 13.89
CA ASP A 82 20.12 -15.23 14.80
C ASP A 82 19.21 -15.57 15.99
N HIS A 83 18.03 -14.93 16.09
CA HIS A 83 17.08 -15.23 17.14
C HIS A 83 16.58 -16.70 17.00
N PRO A 84 16.48 -17.50 18.10
CA PRO A 84 16.08 -18.90 18.00
C PRO A 84 14.75 -19.15 17.28
N LEU A 85 13.78 -18.24 17.43
CA LEU A 85 12.48 -18.33 16.73
C LEU A 85 12.52 -17.93 15.25
N ALA A 86 13.62 -17.33 14.78
CA ALA A 86 13.80 -16.96 13.38
C ALA A 86 14.27 -18.14 12.50
N GLN A 87 14.74 -19.22 13.12
CA GLN A 87 15.30 -20.38 12.42
C GLN A 87 14.30 -20.94 11.39
N GLY A 88 14.73 -21.00 10.13
CA GLY A 88 13.93 -21.51 9.02
C GLY A 88 13.03 -20.47 8.33
N GLU A 89 12.98 -19.24 8.83
CA GLU A 89 12.16 -18.16 8.26
C GLU A 89 12.98 -16.96 7.75
N VAL A 90 14.29 -16.91 8.07
CA VAL A 90 15.21 -15.87 7.58
C VAL A 90 15.26 -15.85 6.06
N GLY A 91 14.96 -14.70 5.46
CA GLY A 91 15.02 -14.47 4.01
C GLY A 91 13.98 -15.25 3.18
N LYS A 92 13.08 -16.03 3.81
CA LYS A 92 12.24 -17.00 3.11
C LYS A 92 11.08 -16.38 2.34
N VAL A 93 10.40 -15.41 2.97
CA VAL A 93 9.20 -14.73 2.43
C VAL A 93 9.42 -13.24 2.14
N GLY A 94 10.66 -12.79 2.25
CA GLY A 94 11.03 -11.39 2.17
C GLY A 94 12.53 -11.21 2.40
N VAL A 95 13.04 -10.00 2.25
CA VAL A 95 14.44 -9.70 2.59
C VAL A 95 14.64 -9.71 4.11
N ALA A 96 15.74 -10.29 4.56
CA ALA A 96 16.16 -10.24 5.96
C ALA A 96 16.86 -8.91 6.26
N ILE A 97 16.43 -8.19 7.30
CA ILE A 97 17.05 -6.95 7.77
C ILE A 97 17.19 -7.02 9.29
N SER A 98 18.41 -7.15 9.78
CA SER A 98 18.71 -7.11 11.23
C SER A 98 19.45 -5.82 11.61
N THR A 99 20.14 -5.21 10.65
CA THR A 99 20.99 -4.03 10.89
C THR A 99 20.80 -2.96 9.82
N LEU A 100 21.37 -1.77 10.09
CA LEU A 100 21.46 -0.72 9.07
C LEU A 100 22.27 -1.18 7.85
N HIS A 101 23.27 -2.05 8.02
CA HIS A 101 24.11 -2.52 6.93
C HIS A 101 23.31 -3.27 5.86
N ASP A 102 22.37 -4.14 6.27
CA ASP A 102 21.49 -4.86 5.36
C ASP A 102 20.63 -3.88 4.54
N MET A 103 20.13 -2.83 5.20
CA MET A 103 19.34 -1.79 4.55
C MET A 103 20.18 -0.98 3.56
N GLU A 104 21.45 -0.70 3.86
CA GLU A 104 22.37 -0.07 2.91
C GLU A 104 22.60 -0.94 1.68
N GLU A 105 22.79 -2.24 1.87
CA GLU A 105 23.01 -3.18 0.79
C GLU A 105 21.77 -3.30 -0.11
N VAL A 106 20.56 -3.38 0.46
CA VAL A 106 19.30 -3.38 -0.29
C VAL A 106 19.20 -2.17 -1.22
N PHE A 107 19.65 -0.99 -0.79
CA PHE A 107 19.55 0.26 -1.57
C PHE A 107 20.88 0.71 -2.20
N ALA A 108 21.90 -0.15 -2.22
CA ALA A 108 23.19 0.18 -2.80
C ALA A 108 23.05 0.54 -4.29
N GLY A 109 23.46 1.75 -4.66
CA GLY A 109 23.34 2.28 -6.02
C GLY A 109 21.91 2.64 -6.47
N ILE A 110 20.95 2.74 -5.53
CA ILE A 110 19.60 3.23 -5.80
C ILE A 110 19.44 4.62 -5.16
N PRO A 111 19.26 5.69 -5.95
CA PRO A 111 19.16 7.06 -5.43
C PRO A 111 17.78 7.32 -4.77
N LEU A 112 17.76 7.46 -3.44
CA LEU A 112 16.52 7.58 -2.66
C LEU A 112 15.76 8.91 -2.83
N ASP A 113 16.38 9.92 -3.45
CA ASP A 113 15.74 11.19 -3.84
C ASP A 113 14.97 11.09 -5.16
N ARG A 114 15.22 10.05 -5.97
CA ARG A 114 14.62 9.88 -7.30
C ARG A 114 13.63 8.73 -7.39
N VAL A 115 13.74 7.76 -6.50
CA VAL A 115 12.90 6.56 -6.51
C VAL A 115 11.96 6.57 -5.32
N SER A 116 10.66 6.41 -5.57
CA SER A 116 9.67 6.27 -4.50
C SER A 116 9.66 4.82 -4.00
N THR A 117 9.87 4.63 -2.70
CA THR A 117 9.91 3.30 -2.07
C THR A 117 8.73 3.08 -1.14
N SER A 118 8.06 1.94 -1.28
CA SER A 118 7.07 1.44 -0.34
C SER A 118 7.69 0.33 0.50
N MET A 119 7.43 0.31 1.80
CA MET A 119 7.89 -0.72 2.72
C MET A 119 6.67 -1.39 3.36
N THR A 120 6.44 -2.66 3.05
CA THR A 120 5.35 -3.45 3.64
C THR A 120 5.78 -3.97 5.01
N ILE A 121 5.78 -3.05 5.97
CA ILE A 121 6.24 -3.26 7.34
C ILE A 121 5.28 -2.57 8.32
N ASN A 122 5.02 -3.21 9.47
CA ASN A 122 3.97 -2.78 10.41
C ASN A 122 4.50 -2.65 11.83
N ALA A 123 4.58 -3.73 12.62
CA ALA A 123 4.97 -3.65 14.03
C ALA A 123 6.35 -3.01 14.25
N THR A 124 7.29 -3.22 13.32
CA THR A 124 8.64 -2.64 13.31
C THR A 124 8.78 -1.41 12.41
N ALA A 125 7.69 -0.84 11.90
CA ALA A 125 7.73 0.20 10.86
C ALA A 125 8.53 1.44 11.24
N ALA A 126 8.51 1.86 12.51
CA ALA A 126 9.33 2.96 13.01
C ALA A 126 10.83 2.70 12.83
N ILE A 127 11.27 1.47 13.09
CA ILE A 127 12.68 1.05 13.03
C ILE A 127 13.14 1.06 11.57
N LEU A 128 12.39 0.40 10.68
CA LEU A 128 12.75 0.31 9.26
C LEU A 128 12.67 1.68 8.56
N LEU A 129 11.74 2.55 8.97
CA LEU A 129 11.73 3.94 8.50
C LEU A 129 12.98 4.70 8.96
N ALA A 130 13.39 4.55 10.22
CA ALA A 130 14.60 5.18 10.72
C ALA A 130 15.85 4.69 9.98
N MET A 131 15.97 3.38 9.71
CA MET A 131 17.04 2.81 8.90
C MET A 131 17.02 3.38 7.48
N TYR A 132 15.86 3.44 6.82
CA TYR A 132 15.73 3.99 5.47
C TYR A 132 16.15 5.47 5.39
N ILE A 133 15.77 6.28 6.39
CA ILE A 133 16.21 7.68 6.49
C ILE A 133 17.73 7.76 6.70
N ALA A 134 18.30 6.88 7.53
CA ALA A 134 19.75 6.82 7.76
C ALA A 134 20.52 6.46 6.48
N VAL A 135 20.02 5.51 5.68
CA VAL A 135 20.57 5.21 4.34
C VAL A 135 20.51 6.45 3.45
N GLY A 136 19.37 7.14 3.40
CA GLY A 136 19.24 8.39 2.63
C GLY A 136 20.28 9.45 3.05
N ARG A 137 20.47 9.65 4.35
CA ARG A 137 21.50 10.57 4.87
C ARG A 137 22.91 10.15 4.48
N ARG A 138 23.25 8.86 4.53
CA ARG A 138 24.55 8.33 4.08
C ARG A 138 24.78 8.51 2.57
N GLN A 139 23.70 8.52 1.77
CA GLN A 139 23.73 8.88 0.35
C GLN A 139 23.79 10.41 0.10
N GLY A 140 23.80 11.25 1.15
CA GLY A 140 23.74 12.70 1.02
C GLY A 140 22.35 13.26 0.71
N VAL A 141 21.30 12.45 0.82
CA VAL A 141 19.91 12.85 0.55
C VAL A 141 19.27 13.46 1.79
N SER A 142 18.74 14.68 1.65
CA SER A 142 17.93 15.31 2.69
C SER A 142 16.65 14.50 2.95
N PRO A 143 16.27 14.22 4.22
CA PRO A 143 15.03 13.53 4.54
C PRO A 143 13.78 14.18 3.92
N ARG A 144 13.83 15.50 3.65
CA ARG A 144 12.72 16.22 3.01
C ARG A 144 12.50 15.85 1.54
N LEU A 145 13.52 15.32 0.87
CA LEU A 145 13.44 14.85 -0.53
C LEU A 145 12.99 13.38 -0.62
N ILE A 146 13.03 12.65 0.49
CA ILE A 146 12.65 11.25 0.51
C ILE A 146 11.14 11.11 0.28
N ASN A 147 10.77 10.28 -0.69
CA ASN A 147 9.38 9.99 -1.03
C ASN A 147 9.12 8.49 -0.91
N GLY A 148 8.02 8.11 -0.26
CA GLY A 148 7.72 6.71 -0.06
C GLY A 148 6.53 6.49 0.86
N THR A 149 6.37 5.24 1.27
CA THR A 149 5.27 4.79 2.13
C THR A 149 5.78 3.71 3.07
N ILE A 150 5.36 3.73 4.33
CA ILE A 150 5.36 2.54 5.19
C ILE A 150 3.92 2.04 5.34
N GLN A 151 3.71 0.73 5.45
CA GLN A 151 2.37 0.19 5.63
C GLN A 151 1.79 0.62 6.99
N ASN A 152 2.50 0.38 8.09
CA ASN A 152 2.24 0.95 9.43
C ASN A 152 0.78 0.88 9.90
N ASP A 153 0.02 -0.11 9.44
CA ASP A 153 -1.36 -0.36 9.83
C ASP A 153 -1.38 -1.58 10.76
N ILE A 154 -1.35 -1.33 12.06
CA ILE A 154 -1.33 -2.40 13.07
C ILE A 154 -2.71 -3.00 13.34
N LEU A 155 -3.79 -2.23 13.18
CA LEU A 155 -5.16 -2.70 13.49
C LEU A 155 -5.54 -3.90 12.60
N LYS A 156 -5.20 -3.86 11.31
CA LYS A 156 -5.40 -5.01 10.42
C LYS A 156 -4.49 -6.20 10.73
N GLU A 157 -3.37 -6.02 11.45
CA GLU A 157 -2.55 -7.14 11.92
C GLU A 157 -3.31 -7.99 12.94
N TYR A 158 -4.03 -7.37 13.89
CA TYR A 158 -4.81 -8.13 14.87
C TYR A 158 -6.02 -8.85 14.27
N VAL A 159 -6.57 -8.34 13.16
CA VAL A 159 -7.83 -8.83 12.59
C VAL A 159 -7.60 -9.84 11.46
N ALA A 160 -6.53 -9.70 10.67
CA ALA A 160 -6.40 -10.46 9.43
C ALA A 160 -4.99 -11.02 9.15
N ARG A 161 -3.91 -10.32 9.53
CA ARG A 161 -2.54 -10.65 9.05
C ARG A 161 -1.62 -11.30 10.08
N GLY A 162 -1.81 -11.01 11.37
CA GLY A 162 -1.16 -11.71 12.48
C GLY A 162 0.26 -11.26 12.86
N LEU A 163 0.82 -10.20 12.27
CA LEU A 163 2.21 -9.77 12.52
C LEU A 163 2.27 -8.52 13.42
N TYR A 164 1.90 -8.71 14.69
CA TYR A 164 1.96 -7.70 15.75
C TYR A 164 2.94 -8.10 16.86
N ILE A 165 3.51 -7.11 17.55
CA ILE A 165 4.48 -7.31 18.66
C ILE A 165 3.90 -6.82 19.99
N TYR A 166 3.43 -5.56 20.01
CA TYR A 166 2.96 -4.90 21.23
C TYR A 166 1.43 -5.01 21.36
N PRO A 167 0.84 -4.74 22.54
CA PRO A 167 -0.61 -4.59 22.67
C PRO A 167 -1.16 -3.37 21.88
N PRO A 168 -2.44 -3.37 21.47
CA PRO A 168 -3.02 -2.36 20.58
C PRO A 168 -2.77 -0.91 20.97
N ARG A 169 -2.90 -0.58 22.27
CA ARG A 169 -2.71 0.80 22.79
C ARG A 169 -1.31 1.33 22.51
N PHE A 170 -0.28 0.52 22.71
CA PHE A 170 1.11 0.93 22.51
C PHE A 170 1.46 1.00 21.02
N SER A 171 0.91 0.11 20.21
CA SER A 171 1.07 0.18 18.76
C SER A 171 0.44 1.44 18.16
N LEU A 172 -0.76 1.83 18.59
CA LEU A 172 -1.41 3.09 18.15
C LEU A 172 -0.58 4.32 18.53
N ARG A 173 0.08 4.30 19.68
CA ARG A 173 1.01 5.37 20.09
C ARG A 173 2.20 5.46 19.11
N LEU A 174 2.81 4.34 18.72
CA LEU A 174 3.91 4.35 17.75
C LEU A 174 3.48 4.89 16.37
N ILE A 175 2.27 4.54 15.90
CA ILE A 175 1.73 5.04 14.64
C ILE A 175 1.59 6.56 14.67
N THR A 176 1.04 7.11 15.75
CA THR A 176 0.86 8.55 15.91
C THR A 176 2.19 9.29 16.17
N ASP A 177 3.18 8.65 16.78
CA ASP A 177 4.56 9.18 16.87
C ASP A 177 5.16 9.34 15.46
N ILE A 178 4.95 8.38 14.56
CA ILE A 178 5.39 8.47 13.16
C ILE A 178 4.69 9.61 12.44
N PHE A 179 3.38 9.82 12.67
CA PHE A 179 2.64 10.92 12.03
C PHE A 179 3.27 12.28 12.38
N ALA A 180 3.49 12.51 13.68
CA ALA A 180 4.12 13.73 14.18
C ALA A 180 5.54 13.91 13.64
N TYR A 181 6.35 12.85 13.64
CA TYR A 181 7.74 12.90 13.18
C TYR A 181 7.83 13.21 11.68
N CYS A 182 7.11 12.46 10.84
CA CYS A 182 7.18 12.64 9.39
C CYS A 182 6.65 14.00 8.94
N GLN A 183 5.66 14.58 9.63
CA GLN A 183 5.20 15.93 9.34
C GLN A 183 6.35 16.95 9.39
N GLN A 184 7.25 16.82 10.38
CA GLN A 184 8.34 17.77 10.61
C GLN A 184 9.56 17.47 9.75
N GLU A 185 9.98 16.20 9.72
CA GLU A 185 11.28 15.77 9.21
C GLU A 185 11.23 15.18 7.80
N VAL A 186 10.17 14.44 7.46
CA VAL A 186 10.03 13.67 6.21
C VAL A 186 8.69 13.99 5.54
N PRO A 187 8.40 15.27 5.21
CA PRO A 187 7.07 15.73 4.85
C PRO A 187 6.52 15.12 3.56
N ASN A 188 7.34 14.42 2.77
CA ASN A 188 6.95 13.74 1.54
C ASN A 188 6.59 12.25 1.72
N TRP A 189 6.70 11.73 2.94
CA TRP A 189 6.39 10.35 3.28
C TRP A 189 4.88 10.13 3.47
N ASN A 190 4.33 9.04 2.93
CA ASN A 190 3.01 8.56 3.34
C ASN A 190 3.18 7.70 4.59
N THR A 191 2.65 8.19 5.70
CA THR A 191 2.95 7.69 7.05
C THR A 191 2.25 6.39 7.42
N ILE A 192 1.25 6.01 6.62
CA ILE A 192 0.47 4.78 6.77
C ILE A 192 -0.19 4.44 5.45
N SER A 193 -0.40 3.14 5.22
CA SER A 193 -1.24 2.59 4.18
C SER A 193 -2.35 1.76 4.83
N ILE A 194 -3.50 2.42 5.06
CA ILE A 194 -4.64 1.84 5.78
C ILE A 194 -5.27 0.76 4.88
N SER A 195 -5.18 -0.49 5.30
CA SER A 195 -5.18 -1.65 4.42
C SER A 195 -6.45 -2.49 4.55
N GLY A 196 -7.22 -2.57 3.47
CA GLY A 196 -8.26 -3.55 3.24
C GLY A 196 -7.78 -4.83 2.56
N TYR A 197 -6.66 -4.80 1.84
CA TYR A 197 -6.14 -5.95 1.08
C TYR A 197 -6.11 -7.26 1.90
N HIS A 198 -5.42 -7.25 3.04
CA HIS A 198 -5.28 -8.42 3.90
C HIS A 198 -6.61 -8.89 4.50
N ILE A 199 -7.53 -7.94 4.78
CA ILE A 199 -8.87 -8.25 5.28
C ILE A 199 -9.67 -9.00 4.22
N ARG A 200 -9.55 -8.57 2.95
CA ARG A 200 -10.17 -9.21 1.80
C ARG A 200 -9.58 -10.59 1.52
N GLU A 201 -8.25 -10.71 1.55
CA GLU A 201 -7.54 -11.98 1.38
C GLU A 201 -7.84 -12.98 2.50
N ALA A 202 -8.16 -12.50 3.71
CA ALA A 202 -8.63 -13.34 4.82
C ALA A 202 -10.10 -13.81 4.67
N GLY A 203 -10.76 -13.49 3.56
CA GLY A 203 -12.09 -13.99 3.21
C GLY A 203 -13.24 -12.98 3.39
N SER A 204 -12.96 -11.69 3.58
CA SER A 204 -14.04 -10.70 3.71
C SER A 204 -14.74 -10.44 2.37
N THR A 205 -15.99 -9.98 2.42
CA THR A 205 -16.67 -9.36 1.27
C THR A 205 -16.07 -7.98 0.94
N ALA A 206 -16.33 -7.44 -0.25
CA ALA A 206 -15.92 -6.08 -0.63
C ALA A 206 -16.52 -5.00 0.28
N VAL A 207 -17.73 -5.25 0.80
CA VAL A 207 -18.40 -4.35 1.75
C VAL A 207 -17.68 -4.37 3.10
N GLN A 208 -17.34 -5.55 3.60
CA GLN A 208 -16.59 -5.71 4.86
C GLN A 208 -15.18 -5.12 4.74
N GLU A 209 -14.50 -5.33 3.61
CA GLU A 209 -13.19 -4.72 3.33
C GLU A 209 -13.26 -3.20 3.52
N LEU A 210 -14.21 -2.51 2.88
CA LEU A 210 -14.35 -1.07 3.05
C LEU A 210 -14.75 -0.68 4.47
N ALA A 211 -15.74 -1.36 5.05
CA ALA A 211 -16.24 -1.03 6.38
C ALA A 211 -15.15 -1.12 7.45
N PHE A 212 -14.39 -2.22 7.47
CA PHE A 212 -13.32 -2.44 8.43
C PHE A 212 -12.12 -1.52 8.17
N THR A 213 -11.77 -1.28 6.90
CA THR A 213 -10.69 -0.33 6.56
C THR A 213 -11.02 1.08 7.04
N PHE A 214 -12.26 1.56 6.86
CA PHE A 214 -12.66 2.89 7.32
C PHE A 214 -12.84 2.95 8.84
N ALA A 215 -13.25 1.88 9.51
CA ALA A 215 -13.24 1.80 10.97
C ALA A 215 -11.81 1.96 11.52
N ASN A 216 -10.82 1.31 10.90
CA ASN A 216 -9.41 1.49 11.23
C ASN A 216 -8.96 2.93 10.95
N ALA A 217 -9.30 3.50 9.79
CA ALA A 217 -8.96 4.88 9.45
C ALA A 217 -9.49 5.90 10.46
N ILE A 218 -10.76 5.75 10.85
CA ILE A 218 -11.40 6.56 11.90
C ILE A 218 -10.64 6.44 13.21
N THR A 219 -10.23 5.23 13.58
CA THR A 219 -9.48 4.98 14.82
C THR A 219 -8.11 5.66 14.80
N TYR A 220 -7.38 5.58 13.68
CA TYR A 220 -6.08 6.25 13.54
C TYR A 220 -6.20 7.77 13.59
N VAL A 221 -7.19 8.33 12.89
CA VAL A 221 -7.44 9.77 12.91
C VAL A 221 -7.79 10.23 14.32
N GLN A 222 -8.71 9.53 15.01
CA GLN A 222 -9.08 9.88 16.38
C GLN A 222 -7.88 9.81 17.32
N ALA A 223 -7.07 8.75 17.24
CA ALA A 223 -5.87 8.60 18.06
C ALA A 223 -4.84 9.73 17.83
N ALA A 224 -4.72 10.23 16.61
CA ALA A 224 -3.87 11.38 16.30
C ALA A 224 -4.42 12.68 16.87
N LEU A 225 -5.73 12.92 16.74
CA LEU A 225 -6.42 14.09 17.29
C LEU A 225 -6.36 14.12 18.83
N ASP A 226 -6.55 12.97 19.49
CA ASP A 226 -6.47 12.85 20.95
C ASP A 226 -5.07 13.19 21.49
N ARG A 227 -4.05 13.14 20.63
CA ARG A 227 -2.68 13.57 20.93
C ARG A 227 -2.39 15.03 20.57
N GLY A 228 -3.39 15.77 20.10
CA GLY A 228 -3.27 17.17 19.74
C GLY A 228 -2.70 17.44 18.34
N LEU A 229 -2.63 16.43 17.46
CA LEU A 229 -2.29 16.67 16.06
C LEU A 229 -3.49 17.31 15.35
N ASP A 230 -3.23 18.31 14.50
CA ASP A 230 -4.26 18.89 13.64
C ASP A 230 -4.56 17.95 12.45
N ILE A 231 -5.84 17.76 12.09
CA ILE A 231 -6.23 16.83 11.02
C ILE A 231 -5.51 17.12 9.70
N ASP A 232 -5.41 18.39 9.31
CA ASP A 232 -4.83 18.80 8.03
C ASP A 232 -3.30 18.77 8.03
N SER A 233 -2.68 18.55 9.20
CA SER A 233 -1.25 18.37 9.34
C SER A 233 -0.75 16.98 8.92
N PHE A 234 -1.58 15.93 9.05
CA PHE A 234 -1.21 14.54 8.74
C PHE A 234 -2.12 13.86 7.72
N ALA A 235 -3.41 14.19 7.65
CA ALA A 235 -4.35 13.59 6.71
C ALA A 235 -3.91 13.63 5.23
N PRO A 236 -3.26 14.72 4.73
CA PRO A 236 -2.74 14.77 3.36
C PRO A 236 -1.68 13.70 3.02
N ARG A 237 -1.16 13.00 4.04
CA ARG A 237 -0.18 11.91 3.93
C ARG A 237 -0.73 10.53 4.26
N LEU A 238 -2.00 10.42 4.68
CA LEU A 238 -2.68 9.14 4.76
C LEU A 238 -2.84 8.54 3.36
N SER A 239 -2.58 7.24 3.25
CA SER A 239 -2.84 6.45 2.04
C SER A 239 -3.59 5.19 2.41
N PHE A 240 -4.16 4.53 1.40
CA PHE A 240 -4.95 3.31 1.57
C PHE A 240 -4.39 2.18 0.70
N PHE A 241 -4.77 0.96 1.02
CA PHE A 241 -4.38 -0.21 0.25
C PHE A 241 -5.52 -1.21 0.16
N PHE A 242 -5.97 -1.51 -1.05
CA PHE A 242 -7.11 -2.38 -1.30
C PHE A 242 -6.77 -3.55 -2.20
N ASP A 243 -7.55 -4.61 -2.03
CA ASP A 243 -7.57 -5.75 -2.94
C ASP A 243 -8.30 -5.41 -4.24
N THR A 244 -8.03 -6.17 -5.30
CA THR A 244 -8.80 -6.14 -6.54
C THR A 244 -9.16 -7.56 -6.93
N HIS A 245 -10.36 -7.98 -6.54
CA HIS A 245 -10.87 -9.33 -6.74
C HIS A 245 -11.50 -9.55 -8.13
N ASN A 246 -11.97 -10.78 -8.38
CA ASN A 246 -12.58 -11.20 -9.66
C ASN A 246 -13.90 -10.51 -10.04
N ASP A 247 -14.63 -9.87 -9.11
CA ASP A 247 -15.88 -9.16 -9.45
C ASP A 247 -15.56 -7.81 -10.10
N PHE A 248 -15.28 -7.83 -11.40
CA PHE A 248 -14.77 -6.70 -12.16
C PHE A 248 -15.53 -5.38 -11.93
N LEU A 249 -16.87 -5.38 -12.08
CA LEU A 249 -17.67 -4.18 -11.88
C LEU A 249 -17.83 -3.84 -10.39
N GLY A 250 -17.92 -4.86 -9.53
CA GLY A 250 -17.97 -4.69 -8.08
C GLY A 250 -16.73 -3.98 -7.53
N GLU A 251 -15.54 -4.35 -7.98
CA GLU A 251 -14.28 -3.74 -7.56
C GLU A 251 -14.16 -2.29 -8.07
N ILE A 252 -14.55 -2.00 -9.32
CA ILE A 252 -14.61 -0.61 -9.83
C ILE A 252 -15.57 0.23 -8.97
N ALA A 253 -16.74 -0.31 -8.63
CA ALA A 253 -17.70 0.37 -7.76
C ALA A 253 -17.14 0.57 -6.35
N LYS A 254 -16.45 -0.42 -5.80
CA LYS A 254 -15.79 -0.38 -4.48
C LYS A 254 -14.83 0.79 -4.39
N PHE A 255 -13.90 0.95 -5.34
CA PHE A 255 -12.92 2.04 -5.30
C PHE A 255 -13.56 3.43 -5.42
N ARG A 256 -14.59 3.57 -6.25
CA ARG A 256 -15.34 4.83 -6.39
C ARG A 256 -16.11 5.17 -5.11
N ALA A 257 -16.74 4.16 -4.50
CA ALA A 257 -17.43 4.32 -3.22
C ALA A 257 -16.46 4.68 -2.10
N ALA A 258 -15.29 4.03 -2.05
CA ALA A 258 -14.25 4.29 -1.05
C ALA A 258 -13.84 5.75 -1.02
N ARG A 259 -13.55 6.36 -2.19
CA ARG A 259 -13.18 7.79 -2.27
C ARG A 259 -14.27 8.69 -1.70
N ARG A 260 -15.52 8.46 -2.09
CA ARG A 260 -16.66 9.25 -1.61
C ARG A 260 -16.89 9.09 -0.12
N ILE A 261 -16.77 7.87 0.40
CA ILE A 261 -16.90 7.58 1.83
C ILE A 261 -15.83 8.32 2.62
N TRP A 262 -14.56 8.21 2.22
CA TRP A 262 -13.47 8.92 2.90
C TRP A 262 -13.63 10.44 2.85
N ALA A 263 -13.94 11.00 1.69
CA ALA A 263 -14.12 12.45 1.56
C ALA A 263 -15.19 12.97 2.52
N LYS A 264 -16.32 12.26 2.65
CA LYS A 264 -17.38 12.57 3.62
C LYS A 264 -16.93 12.36 5.07
N ILE A 265 -16.23 11.27 5.39
CA ILE A 265 -15.68 11.03 6.74
C ILE A 265 -14.73 12.17 7.15
N ALA A 266 -13.72 12.46 6.33
CA ALA A 266 -12.72 13.46 6.64
C ALA A 266 -13.33 14.86 6.83
N ARG A 267 -14.28 15.25 5.96
CA ARG A 267 -14.95 16.55 6.05
C ARG A 267 -15.99 16.61 7.18
N ASP A 268 -16.94 15.69 7.19
CA ASP A 268 -18.15 15.79 8.02
C ASP A 268 -17.91 15.32 9.46
N ARG A 269 -17.06 14.31 9.66
CA ARG A 269 -16.75 13.79 11.00
C ARG A 269 -15.56 14.49 11.65
N PHE A 270 -14.51 14.77 10.88
CA PHE A 270 -13.25 15.30 11.41
C PHE A 270 -12.99 16.77 11.05
N GLY A 271 -13.88 17.41 10.28
CA GLY A 271 -13.79 18.84 9.99
C GLY A 271 -12.59 19.24 9.12
N ALA A 272 -11.99 18.31 8.38
CA ALA A 272 -10.83 18.58 7.52
C ALA A 272 -11.15 19.66 6.47
N LYS A 273 -10.28 20.65 6.34
CA LYS A 273 -10.47 21.80 5.45
C LYS A 273 -9.54 21.75 4.24
N ASN A 274 -8.37 21.12 4.37
CA ASN A 274 -7.44 20.95 3.27
C ASN A 274 -8.01 19.96 2.25
N PRO A 275 -8.18 20.33 0.96
CA PRO A 275 -8.68 19.42 -0.07
C PRO A 275 -7.89 18.11 -0.17
N ARG A 276 -6.58 18.14 0.11
CA ARG A 276 -5.73 16.94 0.10
C ARG A 276 -6.06 15.95 1.21
N SER A 277 -6.57 16.41 2.36
CA SER A 277 -7.03 15.56 3.45
C SER A 277 -8.27 14.76 3.05
N LEU A 278 -9.08 15.30 2.14
CA LEU A 278 -10.31 14.68 1.63
C LEU A 278 -10.06 13.65 0.52
N MET A 279 -8.85 13.65 -0.08
CA MET A 279 -8.50 12.76 -1.18
C MET A 279 -8.05 11.40 -0.67
N LEU A 280 -8.81 10.35 -0.99
CA LEU A 280 -8.37 8.97 -0.77
C LEU A 280 -7.39 8.58 -1.90
N ARG A 281 -6.10 8.51 -1.56
CA ARG A 281 -5.04 7.95 -2.40
C ARG A 281 -4.82 6.49 -2.03
N PHE A 282 -4.86 5.58 -3.00
CA PHE A 282 -4.68 4.16 -2.72
C PHE A 282 -3.74 3.42 -3.65
N HIS A 283 -3.07 2.43 -3.07
CA HIS A 283 -2.46 1.32 -3.77
C HIS A 283 -3.51 0.22 -3.96
N ALA A 284 -3.45 -0.48 -5.08
CA ALA A 284 -4.24 -1.67 -5.34
C ALA A 284 -3.30 -2.86 -5.58
N GLN A 285 -3.69 -4.04 -5.12
CA GLN A 285 -3.05 -5.30 -5.46
C GLN A 285 -4.11 -6.26 -5.98
N THR A 286 -3.79 -7.01 -7.01
CA THR A 286 -4.63 -8.10 -7.53
C THR A 286 -4.76 -9.23 -6.50
N ALA A 287 -5.91 -9.91 -6.44
CA ALA A 287 -6.19 -10.88 -5.39
C ALA A 287 -5.35 -12.16 -5.51
N GLY A 288 -4.48 -12.41 -4.52
CA GLY A 288 -3.62 -13.61 -4.46
C GLY A 288 -4.42 -14.86 -4.17
N SER A 289 -5.37 -14.76 -3.23
CA SER A 289 -6.32 -15.81 -2.87
C SER A 289 -7.15 -16.35 -4.04
N SER A 290 -7.24 -15.59 -5.13
CA SER A 290 -7.97 -15.97 -6.35
C SER A 290 -7.16 -16.78 -7.36
N LEU A 291 -5.84 -16.87 -7.17
CA LEU A 291 -4.92 -17.50 -8.11
C LEU A 291 -4.72 -18.99 -7.77
N THR A 292 -4.50 -19.80 -8.80
CA THR A 292 -4.50 -21.26 -8.67
C THR A 292 -3.12 -21.85 -8.94
N ALA A 293 -2.73 -22.87 -8.16
CA ALA A 293 -1.52 -23.64 -8.39
C ALA A 293 -1.63 -24.52 -9.66
N GLN A 294 -2.84 -25.01 -9.93
CA GLN A 294 -3.17 -25.76 -11.13
C GLN A 294 -3.41 -24.79 -12.29
N GLN A 295 -2.89 -25.14 -13.46
CA GLN A 295 -2.98 -24.34 -14.69
C GLN A 295 -2.59 -22.87 -14.45
N PRO A 296 -1.36 -22.59 -13.96
CA PRO A 296 -0.95 -21.26 -13.52
C PRO A 296 -1.00 -20.20 -14.62
N ASP A 297 -0.94 -20.58 -15.90
CA ASP A 297 -1.08 -19.61 -17.00
C ASP A 297 -2.48 -18.95 -17.03
N ASN A 298 -3.52 -19.59 -16.49
CA ASN A 298 -4.84 -18.97 -16.31
C ASN A 298 -4.80 -17.77 -15.33
N ASN A 299 -3.81 -17.73 -14.43
CA ASN A 299 -3.63 -16.60 -13.51
C ASN A 299 -3.27 -15.32 -14.26
N VAL A 300 -2.62 -15.41 -15.42
CA VAL A 300 -2.32 -14.23 -16.26
C VAL A 300 -3.62 -13.54 -16.69
N VAL A 301 -4.63 -14.32 -17.09
CA VAL A 301 -5.95 -13.79 -17.47
C VAL A 301 -6.67 -13.17 -16.27
N ARG A 302 -6.64 -13.85 -15.12
CA ARG A 302 -7.25 -13.35 -13.86
C ARG A 302 -6.64 -12.01 -13.46
N VAL A 303 -5.31 -11.94 -13.38
CA VAL A 303 -4.56 -10.75 -13.02
C VAL A 303 -4.79 -9.61 -14.02
N ALA A 304 -4.89 -9.90 -15.32
CA ALA A 304 -5.20 -8.88 -16.33
C ALA A 304 -6.57 -8.22 -16.11
N ILE A 305 -7.61 -9.01 -15.81
CA ILE A 305 -8.96 -8.49 -15.53
C ILE A 305 -8.96 -7.67 -14.23
N GLN A 306 -8.31 -8.18 -13.18
CA GLN A 306 -8.20 -7.49 -11.90
C GLN A 306 -7.42 -6.18 -12.03
N ALA A 307 -6.28 -6.18 -12.73
CA ALA A 307 -5.50 -4.99 -13.03
C ALA A 307 -6.33 -3.92 -13.75
N LEU A 308 -7.09 -4.33 -14.78
CA LEU A 308 -8.00 -3.43 -15.50
C LEU A 308 -9.06 -2.83 -14.57
N ALA A 309 -9.62 -3.63 -13.64
CA ALA A 309 -10.58 -3.13 -12.65
C ALA A 309 -9.95 -2.08 -11.72
N ALA A 310 -8.71 -2.29 -11.26
CA ALA A 310 -7.98 -1.32 -10.44
C ALA A 310 -7.71 0.00 -11.19
N ILE A 311 -7.34 -0.09 -12.46
CA ILE A 311 -7.11 1.06 -13.34
C ILE A 311 -8.41 1.83 -13.57
N LEU A 312 -9.48 1.17 -14.02
CA LEU A 312 -10.79 1.82 -14.19
C LEU A 312 -11.37 2.33 -12.86
N GLY A 313 -10.97 1.71 -11.76
CA GLY A 313 -11.24 2.14 -10.39
C GLY A 313 -10.51 3.42 -9.98
N GLY A 314 -9.42 3.80 -10.65
CA GLY A 314 -8.67 5.02 -10.38
C GLY A 314 -7.55 4.87 -9.34
N ALA A 315 -6.87 3.72 -9.26
CA ALA A 315 -5.71 3.48 -8.38
C ALA A 315 -4.52 4.43 -8.64
N GLN A 316 -3.76 4.78 -7.60
CA GLN A 316 -2.55 5.62 -7.72
C GLN A 316 -1.29 4.78 -7.92
N SER A 317 -1.31 3.54 -7.46
CA SER A 317 -0.24 2.56 -7.65
C SER A 317 -0.85 1.17 -7.71
N LEU A 318 -0.23 0.27 -8.49
CA LEU A 318 -0.74 -1.08 -8.70
C LEU A 318 0.39 -2.12 -8.59
N HIS A 319 0.09 -3.18 -7.85
CA HIS A 319 0.81 -4.45 -7.88
C HIS A 319 -0.01 -5.47 -8.66
N THR A 320 0.62 -6.13 -9.63
CA THR A 320 0.08 -7.30 -10.31
C THR A 320 0.81 -8.53 -9.83
N ASN A 321 0.06 -9.49 -9.28
CA ASN A 321 0.62 -10.76 -8.82
C ASN A 321 1.16 -11.53 -10.01
N SER A 322 2.11 -12.41 -9.75
CA SER A 322 2.69 -13.27 -10.77
C SER A 322 1.89 -14.56 -10.93
N LYS A 323 2.09 -15.23 -12.07
CA LYS A 323 1.34 -16.45 -12.39
C LYS A 323 1.63 -17.62 -11.42
N ASP A 324 2.76 -17.57 -10.74
CA ASP A 324 3.29 -18.54 -9.77
C ASP A 324 2.90 -18.24 -8.31
N GLU A 325 2.01 -17.27 -8.06
CA GLU A 325 1.59 -16.82 -6.71
C GLU A 325 1.23 -17.96 -5.74
N ALA A 326 0.45 -18.94 -6.20
CA ALA A 326 -0.03 -20.05 -5.37
C ALA A 326 1.03 -21.13 -5.09
N LEU A 327 2.26 -20.95 -5.58
CA LEU A 327 3.36 -21.91 -5.48
C LEU A 327 4.55 -21.35 -4.71
N ALA A 328 4.98 -20.14 -5.06
CA ALA A 328 6.21 -19.55 -4.53
C ALA A 328 6.24 -18.04 -4.74
N ILE A 329 7.28 -17.40 -4.20
CA ILE A 329 7.62 -16.02 -4.52
C ILE A 329 8.02 -15.93 -6.00
N PRO A 330 7.67 -14.84 -6.71
CA PRO A 330 7.81 -14.79 -8.16
C PRO A 330 9.23 -15.00 -8.69
N THR A 331 9.33 -15.87 -9.70
CA THR A 331 10.51 -15.93 -10.58
C THR A 331 10.73 -14.61 -11.33
N ALA A 332 11.91 -14.40 -11.91
CA ALA A 332 12.19 -13.19 -12.70
C ALA A 332 11.24 -13.05 -13.89
N ASP A 333 10.97 -14.15 -14.60
CA ASP A 333 10.08 -14.15 -15.75
C ASP A 333 8.63 -13.91 -15.36
N ALA A 334 8.15 -14.51 -14.28
CA ALA A 334 6.78 -14.32 -13.82
C ALA A 334 6.55 -12.89 -13.29
N ALA A 335 7.55 -12.31 -12.58
CA ALA A 335 7.53 -10.92 -12.15
C ALA A 335 7.54 -9.95 -13.33
N ARG A 336 8.37 -10.23 -14.35
CA ARG A 336 8.42 -9.44 -15.59
C ARG A 336 7.09 -9.50 -16.35
N LEU A 337 6.48 -10.68 -16.48
CA LEU A 337 5.19 -10.83 -17.12
C LEU A 337 4.10 -10.03 -16.39
N ALA A 338 4.09 -10.08 -15.06
CA ALA A 338 3.15 -9.30 -14.26
C ALA A 338 3.34 -7.79 -14.45
N LEU A 339 4.59 -7.31 -14.57
CA LEU A 339 4.86 -5.92 -14.92
C LEU A 339 4.34 -5.58 -16.34
N ARG A 340 4.53 -6.48 -17.32
CA ARG A 340 4.00 -6.33 -18.69
C ARG A 340 2.48 -6.29 -18.73
N THR A 341 1.78 -6.93 -17.80
CA THR A 341 0.31 -6.80 -17.68
C THR A 341 -0.13 -5.37 -17.35
N GLN A 342 0.73 -4.56 -16.72
CA GLN A 342 0.42 -3.15 -16.43
C GLN A 342 0.79 -2.20 -17.59
N GLN A 343 1.72 -2.58 -18.46
CA GLN A 343 2.29 -1.72 -19.52
C GLN A 343 1.43 -1.74 -20.78
#